data_AF-A0A1F5ZX80-F1
#
_entry.id   AF-A0A1F5ZX80-F1
#
_cell.length_a   1.000
_cell.length_b   1.000
_cell.length_c   1.000
_cell.angle_alpha   90.00
_cell.angle_beta   90.00
_cell.angle_gamma   90.00
#
_symmetry.space_group_name_H-M   'P 1'
#
loop_
_entity.id
_entity.type
_entity.pdbx_description
1 polymer ?
#
loop_
_entity_poly.entity_id
_entity_poly.type
_entity_poly.pdbx_seq_one_letter_code
_entity_poly.pdbx_strand_id
1 'polypeptide(L)'
;MSLLEQFFVISLLVQIAHSIEELSTGFHKKWYVFKMPFWVFLVFEIIFEGFWITVWLLQNFPNRTLLQAFFLALMFANGVQHIVWAGNVKRYVPGLITAPLHIIVFLVFYFRAIL
;
A
#
# COMPACT_ATOMS: atom_id res chain seq x y z
N MET A 1 -21.10 -1.56 -5.26
CA MET A 1 -19.74 -1.00 -5.38
C MET A 1 -19.24 -1.26 -6.78
N SER A 2 -18.71 -0.24 -7.44
CA SER A 2 -18.07 -0.43 -8.75
C SER A 2 -16.90 -1.41 -8.65
N LEU A 3 -16.46 -1.98 -9.77
CA LEU A 3 -15.32 -2.90 -9.77
C LEU A 3 -14.06 -2.21 -9.22
N LEU A 4 -13.82 -0.95 -9.60
CA LEU A 4 -12.73 -0.13 -9.08
C LEU A 4 -12.83 0.05 -7.56
N GLU A 5 -14.02 0.34 -7.03
CA GLU A 5 -14.23 0.49 -5.59
C GLU A 5 -13.95 -0.82 -4.83
N GLN A 6 -14.30 -1.97 -5.40
CA GLN A 6 -14.00 -3.27 -4.80
C GLN A 6 -12.49 -3.48 -4.69
N PHE A 7 -11.76 -3.27 -5.78
CA PHE A 7 -10.29 -3.37 -5.78
C PHE A 7 -9.65 -2.35 -4.85
N PHE A 8 -10.16 -1.12 -4.82
CA PHE A 8 -9.69 -0.09 -3.90
C PHE A 8 -9.85 -0.52 -2.44
N VAL A 9 -11.01 -1.02 -2.05
CA VAL A 9 -11.24 -1.51 -0.67
C VAL A 9 -10.34 -2.70 -0.35
N ILE A 10 -10.19 -3.65 -1.26
CA ILE A 10 -9.29 -4.79 -1.05
C ILE A 10 -7.85 -4.28 -0.86
N SER A 11 -7.39 -3.37 -1.71
CA SER A 11 -6.05 -2.79 -1.60
C SER A 11 -5.87 -1.99 -0.31
N LEU A 12 -6.91 -1.31 0.17
CA LEU A 12 -6.89 -0.58 1.44
C LEU A 12 -6.76 -1.55 2.63
N LEU A 13 -7.49 -2.66 2.61
CA LEU A 13 -7.37 -3.71 3.64
C LEU A 13 -5.97 -4.34 3.64
N VAL A 14 -5.40 -4.60 2.45
CA VAL A 14 -4.02 -5.08 2.33
C VAL A 14 -3.04 -4.03 2.83
N GLN A 15 -3.27 -2.74 2.54
CA GLN A 15 -2.41 -1.65 3.01
C GLN A 15 -2.44 -1.54 4.54
N ILE A 16 -3.60 -1.63 5.18
CA ILE A 16 -3.68 -1.67 6.65
C ILE A 16 -2.87 -2.85 7.21
N ALA A 17 -2.99 -4.03 6.61
CA ALA A 17 -2.19 -5.19 7.02
C ALA A 17 -0.69 -4.96 6.80
N HIS A 18 -0.31 -4.31 5.70
CA HIS A 18 1.06 -3.93 5.38
C HIS A 18 1.62 -2.95 6.41
N SER A 19 0.90 -1.87 6.71
CA SER A 19 1.24 -0.89 7.76
C SER A 19 1.46 -1.56 9.11
N ILE A 20 0.60 -2.52 9.49
CA ILE A 20 0.77 -3.32 10.72
C ILE A 20 2.06 -4.17 10.68
N GLU A 21 2.33 -4.85 9.56
CA GLU A 21 3.56 -5.62 9.36
C GLU A 21 4.80 -4.72 9.50
N GLU A 22 4.80 -3.56 8.86
CA GLU A 22 5.93 -2.62 8.87
C GLU A 22 6.20 -2.01 10.26
N LEU A 23 5.12 -1.63 10.96
CA LEU A 23 5.19 -1.11 12.33
C LEU A 23 5.73 -2.17 13.29
N SER A 24 5.23 -3.41 13.18
CA SER A 24 5.62 -4.51 14.07
C SER A 24 7.03 -5.05 13.81
N THR A 25 7.53 -4.95 12.58
CA THR A 25 8.85 -5.48 12.20
C THR A 25 9.94 -4.40 12.11
N GLY A 26 9.57 -3.15 12.38
CA GLY A 26 10.48 -2.02 12.57
C GLY A 26 11.02 -1.43 11.27
N PHE A 27 10.16 -1.24 10.26
CA PHE A 27 10.50 -0.62 8.98
C PHE A 27 11.31 0.69 9.15
N HIS A 28 10.85 1.59 10.01
CA HIS A 28 11.49 2.87 10.34
C HIS A 28 12.98 2.79 10.73
N LYS A 29 13.47 1.63 11.19
CA LYS A 29 14.89 1.39 11.53
C LYS A 29 15.68 0.74 10.40
N LYS A 30 15.00 0.00 9.52
CA LYS A 30 15.59 -0.91 8.54
C LYS A 30 15.53 -0.37 7.12
N TRP A 31 14.64 0.58 6.84
CA TRP A 31 14.48 1.11 5.50
C TRP A 31 15.78 1.68 4.94
N TYR A 32 16.08 1.31 3.69
CA TYR A 32 17.39 1.56 3.08
C TYR A 32 17.54 2.97 2.52
N VAL A 33 16.43 3.69 2.32
CA VAL A 33 16.46 5.07 1.80
C VAL A 33 16.77 6.04 2.93
N PHE A 34 16.03 5.98 4.03
CA PHE A 34 16.30 6.75 5.24
C PHE A 34 15.73 6.08 6.48
N LYS A 35 16.32 6.41 7.63
CA LYS A 35 15.83 5.99 8.95
C LYS A 35 15.04 7.12 9.58
N MET A 36 14.04 6.78 10.39
CA MET A 36 13.23 7.77 11.08
C MET A 36 12.83 7.31 12.49
N PRO A 37 12.52 8.25 13.41
CA PRO A 37 11.90 7.90 14.68
C PRO A 37 10.55 7.20 14.47
N PHE A 38 10.21 6.26 15.36
CA PHE A 38 8.95 5.51 15.27
C PHE A 38 7.71 6.41 15.17
N TRP A 39 7.66 7.50 15.94
CA TRP A 39 6.51 8.41 15.93
C TRP A 39 6.31 9.12 14.59
N VAL A 40 7.41 9.43 13.86
CA VAL A 40 7.32 10.03 12.52
C VAL A 40 6.67 9.04 11.56
N PHE A 41 7.13 7.80 11.61
CA PHE A 41 6.57 6.71 10.78
C PHE A 41 5.10 6.45 11.12
N LEU A 42 4.75 6.37 12.41
CA LEU A 42 3.38 6.16 12.85
C LEU A 42 2.44 7.30 12.41
N VAL A 43 2.87 8.55 12.55
CA VAL A 43 2.07 9.71 12.10
C VAL A 43 1.89 9.68 10.59
N PHE A 44 2.94 9.32 9.84
CA PHE A 44 2.85 9.14 8.39
C PHE A 44 1.80 8.07 8.03
N GLU A 45 1.85 6.89 8.64
CA GLU A 45 0.88 5.82 8.38
C GLU A 45 -0.55 6.25 8.69
N ILE A 46 -0.78 6.91 9.84
CA ILE A 46 -2.12 7.39 10.21
C ILE A 46 -2.65 8.41 9.19
N ILE A 47 -1.81 9.34 8.74
CA ILE A 47 -2.21 10.34 7.74
C ILE A 47 -2.45 9.68 6.38
N PHE A 48 -1.58 8.76 5.97
CA PHE A 48 -1.68 8.05 4.70
C PHE A 48 -2.95 7.21 4.62
N GLU A 49 -3.21 6.38 5.63
CA GLU A 49 -4.43 5.56 5.72
C GLU A 49 -5.67 6.44 5.87
N GLY A 50 -5.60 7.47 6.72
CA GLY A 50 -6.70 8.41 6.93
C GLY A 50 -7.11 9.12 5.63
N PHE A 51 -6.15 9.50 4.79
CA PHE A 51 -6.41 10.07 3.48
C PHE A 51 -7.16 9.08 2.57
N TRP A 52 -6.68 7.84 2.44
CA TRP A 52 -7.31 6.86 1.55
C TRP A 52 -8.68 6.38 2.04
N ILE A 53 -8.86 6.25 3.36
CA ILE A 53 -10.17 6.00 3.98
C ILE A 53 -11.13 7.15 3.66
N THR A 54 -10.65 8.40 3.73
CA THR A 54 -11.46 9.58 3.37
C THR A 54 -11.88 9.56 1.90
N VAL A 55 -10.98 9.21 0.98
CA VAL A 55 -11.29 9.05 -0.46
C VAL A 55 -12.36 7.97 -0.69
N TRP A 56 -12.36 6.90 0.11
CA TRP A 56 -13.39 5.86 0.01
C TRP A 56 -14.75 6.32 0.53
N LEU A 57 -14.79 6.93 1.73
CA LEU A 57 -16.01 7.34 2.41
C LEU A 57 -16.71 8.51 1.70
N LEU A 58 -15.96 9.51 1.24
CA LEU A 58 -16.51 10.69 0.58
C LEU A 58 -16.74 10.42 -0.90
N GLN A 59 -17.96 10.03 -1.26
CA GLN A 59 -18.32 9.70 -2.65
C GLN A 59 -18.10 10.86 -3.63
N ASN A 60 -18.25 12.11 -3.16
CA ASN A 60 -18.06 13.33 -3.95
C ASN A 60 -16.61 13.88 -3.89
N PHE A 61 -15.64 13.06 -3.45
CA PHE A 61 -14.25 13.51 -3.37
C PHE A 61 -13.72 13.90 -4.76
N PRO A 62 -13.04 15.05 -4.91
CA PRO A 62 -12.50 15.49 -6.19
C PRO A 62 -11.56 14.45 -6.81
N ASN A 63 -11.76 14.13 -8.09
CA ASN A 63 -10.94 13.15 -8.83
C ASN A 63 -10.86 11.76 -8.18
N ARG A 64 -11.89 11.34 -7.43
CA ARG A 64 -11.94 10.06 -6.70
C ARG A 64 -11.51 8.86 -7.55
N THR A 65 -12.05 8.71 -8.76
CA THR A 65 -11.71 7.60 -9.66
C THR A 65 -10.22 7.56 -9.99
N LEU A 66 -9.63 8.72 -10.30
CA LEU A 66 -8.20 8.83 -10.59
C LEU A 66 -7.35 8.50 -9.36
N LEU A 67 -7.74 9.00 -8.18
CA LEU A 67 -7.08 8.73 -6.92
C LEU A 67 -7.12 7.24 -6.56
N GLN A 68 -8.25 6.58 -6.76
CA GLN A 68 -8.38 5.13 -6.51
C GLN A 68 -7.48 4.32 -7.44
N ALA A 69 -7.42 4.66 -8.73
CA ALA A 69 -6.51 4.01 -9.67
C ALA A 69 -5.03 4.29 -9.33
N PHE A 70 -4.72 5.53 -8.95
CA PHE A 70 -3.38 5.90 -8.51
C PHE A 70 -2.96 5.14 -7.26
N PHE A 71 -3.85 4.97 -6.27
CA PHE A 71 -3.57 4.18 -5.08
C PHE A 71 -3.18 2.74 -5.44
N LEU A 72 -3.95 2.08 -6.29
CA LEU A 72 -3.65 0.72 -6.75
C LEU A 72 -2.26 0.63 -7.40
N ALA A 73 -1.92 1.59 -8.26
CA ALA A 73 -0.60 1.63 -8.91
C ALA A 73 0.53 1.93 -7.92
N LEU A 74 0.31 2.83 -6.95
CA LEU A 74 1.27 3.16 -5.91
C LEU A 74 1.57 1.96 -5.03
N MET A 75 0.54 1.23 -4.60
CA MET A 75 0.68 0.03 -3.78
C MET A 75 1.35 -1.11 -4.54
N PHE A 76 1.08 -1.26 -5.84
CA PHE A 76 1.83 -2.16 -6.71
C PHE A 76 3.32 -1.83 -6.72
N ALA A 77 3.67 -0.56 -6.94
CA ALA A 77 5.06 -0.12 -6.96
C ALA A 77 5.76 -0.34 -5.61
N ASN A 78 5.06 -0.08 -4.50
CA ASN A 78 5.53 -0.41 -3.16
C ASN A 78 5.80 -1.93 -3.02
N GLY A 79 4.82 -2.78 -3.35
CA GLY A 79 4.98 -4.23 -3.27
C GLY A 79 6.18 -4.76 -4.09
N VAL A 80 6.37 -4.26 -5.32
CA VAL A 80 7.54 -4.58 -6.14
C VAL A 80 8.83 -4.16 -5.45
N GLN A 81 8.87 -2.95 -4.87
CA GLN A 81 10.04 -2.45 -4.16
C GLN A 81 10.42 -3.35 -2.98
N HIS A 82 9.46 -3.86 -2.20
CA HIS A 82 9.76 -4.78 -1.09
C HIS A 82 10.36 -6.11 -1.57
N ILE A 83 9.82 -6.68 -2.65
CA ILE A 83 10.36 -7.92 -3.23
C ILE A 83 11.79 -7.70 -3.74
N VAL A 84 12.02 -6.61 -4.49
CA VAL A 84 13.35 -6.28 -5.01
C VAL A 84 14.32 -6.02 -3.87
N TRP A 85 13.89 -5.28 -2.83
CA TRP A 85 14.72 -5.03 -1.65
C TRP A 85 15.11 -6.34 -0.96
N ALA A 86 14.14 -7.21 -0.68
CA ALA A 86 14.39 -8.53 -0.08
C ALA A 86 15.35 -9.39 -0.92
N GLY A 87 15.17 -9.39 -2.24
CA GLY A 87 16.07 -10.09 -3.18
C GLY A 87 17.50 -9.59 -3.12
N ASN A 88 17.68 -8.26 -3.04
CA ASN A 88 19.01 -7.63 -2.94
C ASN A 88 19.69 -7.92 -1.60
N VAL A 89 18.98 -7.83 -0.48
CA VAL A 89 19.56 -8.08 0.85
C VAL A 89 19.58 -9.56 1.24
N LYS A 90 18.93 -10.43 0.46
CA LYS A 90 18.78 -11.88 0.68
C LYS A 90 18.27 -12.25 2.07
N ARG A 91 17.41 -11.41 2.64
CA ARG A 91 16.80 -11.58 3.96
C ARG A 91 15.41 -11.01 3.97
N TYR A 92 14.64 -11.41 4.98
CA TYR A 92 13.35 -10.79 5.25
C TYR A 92 13.50 -9.28 5.47
N VAL A 93 12.60 -8.51 4.87
CA VAL A 93 12.45 -7.07 5.07
C VAL A 93 11.03 -6.79 5.57
N PRO A 94 10.83 -5.77 6.43
CA PRO A 94 9.50 -5.32 6.81
C PRO A 94 8.59 -5.12 5.60
N GLY A 95 7.32 -5.51 5.69
CA GLY A 95 6.34 -5.39 4.60
C GLY A 95 6.40 -6.48 3.52
N LEU A 96 7.34 -7.43 3.62
CA LEU A 96 7.53 -8.46 2.58
C LEU A 96 6.40 -9.50 2.51
N ILE A 97 5.74 -9.83 3.63
CA ILE A 97 4.65 -10.82 3.62
C ILE A 97 3.45 -10.29 2.83
N THR A 98 3.15 -9.01 3.01
CA THR A 98 2.00 -8.34 2.38
C THR A 98 2.30 -7.79 0.99
N ALA A 99 3.56 -7.54 0.65
CA ALA A 99 3.97 -7.04 -0.67
C ALA A 99 3.44 -7.86 -1.88
N PRO A 100 3.48 -9.21 -1.89
CA PRO A 100 2.88 -10.01 -2.97
C PRO A 100 1.37 -9.78 -3.12
N LEU A 101 0.65 -9.50 -2.04
CA LEU A 101 -0.79 -9.26 -2.09
C LEU A 101 -1.11 -7.97 -2.84
N HIS A 102 -0.36 -6.88 -2.61
CA HIS A 102 -0.50 -5.65 -3.38
C HIS A 102 -0.29 -5.87 -4.88
N ILE A 103 0.71 -6.69 -5.24
CA ILE A 103 0.98 -7.03 -6.64
C ILE A 103 -0.19 -7.82 -7.24
N ILE A 104 -0.67 -8.86 -6.56
CA ILE A 104 -1.78 -9.69 -7.02
C ILE A 104 -3.05 -8.85 -7.20
N VAL A 105 -3.38 -8.01 -6.22
CA VAL A 105 -4.56 -7.13 -6.29
C VAL A 105 -4.48 -6.22 -7.51
N PHE A 106 -3.33 -5.58 -7.75
CA PHE A 106 -3.14 -4.73 -8.92
C PHE A 106 -3.21 -5.49 -10.25
N LEU A 107 -2.57 -6.66 -10.35
CA LEU A 107 -2.61 -7.45 -11.59
C LEU A 107 -4.03 -7.91 -11.92
N VAL A 108 -4.79 -8.38 -10.93
CA VAL A 108 -6.19 -8.78 -11.14
C VAL A 108 -7.03 -7.56 -11.52
N PHE A 109 -6.81 -6.41 -10.90
CA PHE A 109 -7.44 -5.15 -11.32
C PHE A 109 -7.12 -4.80 -12.78
N TYR A 110 -5.83 -4.80 -13.14
CA TYR A 110 -5.36 -4.43 -14.48
C TYR A 110 -5.98 -5.31 -15.57
N PHE A 111 -5.99 -6.64 -15.38
CA PHE A 111 -6.52 -7.59 -16.36
C PHE A 111 -8.06 -7.75 -16.35
N ARG A 112 -8.77 -7.22 -15.36
CA ARG A 112 -10.25 -7.33 -15.29
C ARG A 112 -10.98 -6.01 -15.50
N ALA A 113 -10.33 -4.89 -15.21
CA ALA A 113 -10.97 -3.58 -15.17
C ALA A 113 -10.43 -2.61 -16.23
N ILE A 114 -9.22 -2.84 -16.75
CA ILE A 114 -8.59 -1.97 -17.76
C ILE A 114 -8.50 -2.68 -19.11
N LEU A 115 -8.02 -3.92 -19.12
CA LEU A 115 -7.98 -4.82 -20.28
C LEU A 115 -9.27 -5.63 -20.38
#